data_AF-A0A535X7G6-F1
#
_entry.id   AF-A0A535X7G6-F1
#
_cell.length_a   1.000
_cell.length_b   1.000
_cell.length_c   1.000
_cell.angle_alpha   90.00
_cell.angle_beta   90.00
_cell.angle_gamma   90.00
#
_symmetry.space_group_name_H-M   'P 1'
#
loop_
_entity.id
_entity.type
_entity.pdbx_description
1 polymer ?
#
loop_
_entity_poly.entity_id
_entity_poly.type
_entity_poly.pdbx_seq_one_letter_code
_entity_poly.pdbx_strand_id
1 'polypeptide(L)'
;MSQVAYDRFRLELPAADATWRPLADPECLAETAAWLWDFGPKPLIAVVGYDRDTPKWLAAWKARAVRFAPGGSSAGAAVTLASRADLERFLSEGAPHEHTVLLWPRTAEAKTFEGLNGAQNAWLKTVDGHAVIQRGGEVFEVNQVQG
;
A
#
# COMPACT_ATOMS: atom_id res chain seq x y z
N MET A 1 -8.16 27.17 14.75
CA MET A 1 -7.48 25.88 14.55
C MET A 1 -7.43 25.65 13.06
N SER A 2 -6.24 25.64 12.46
CA SER A 2 -6.08 25.47 11.01
C SER A 2 -6.40 24.03 10.64
N GLN A 3 -7.44 23.83 9.84
CA GLN A 3 -7.76 22.54 9.26
C GLN A 3 -6.66 22.22 8.24
N VAL A 4 -5.71 21.37 8.62
CA VAL A 4 -4.68 20.86 7.70
C VAL A 4 -5.42 20.22 6.53
N ALA A 5 -5.27 20.80 5.34
CA ALA A 5 -5.96 20.34 4.15
C ALA A 5 -5.28 19.05 3.68
N TYR A 6 -5.81 17.89 4.08
CA TYR A 6 -5.41 16.63 3.48
C TYR A 6 -5.98 16.59 2.07
N ASP A 7 -5.13 16.67 1.05
CA ASP A 7 -5.54 16.32 -0.30
C ASP A 7 -5.76 14.81 -0.33
N ARG A 8 -7.04 14.42 -0.45
CA ARG A 8 -7.49 13.03 -0.53
C ARG A 8 -7.87 12.73 -1.96
N PHE A 9 -7.09 11.88 -2.61
CA PHE A 9 -7.38 11.37 -3.95
C PHE A 9 -7.98 9.98 -3.83
N ARG A 10 -9.03 9.71 -4.61
CA ARG A 10 -9.68 8.40 -4.63
C ARG A 10 -9.64 7.87 -6.05
N LEU A 11 -8.97 6.74 -6.24
CA LEU A 11 -9.01 5.96 -7.46
C LEU A 11 -9.99 4.81 -7.24
N GLU A 12 -11.12 4.83 -7.96
CA GLU A 12 -12.10 3.75 -7.94
C GLU A 12 -12.01 3.00 -9.26
N LEU A 13 -11.67 1.72 -9.19
CA LEU A 13 -11.73 0.81 -10.32
C LEU A 13 -13.17 0.31 -10.50
N PRO A 14 -13.55 -0.14 -11.71
CA PRO A 14 -14.87 -0.71 -11.93
C PRO A 14 -15.11 -1.86 -10.95
N ALA A 15 -16.36 -2.00 -10.47
CA ALA A 15 -16.67 -3.05 -9.50
C ALA A 15 -16.38 -4.44 -10.10
N ALA A 16 -15.76 -5.32 -9.32
CA ALA A 16 -15.61 -6.70 -9.75
C ALA A 16 -16.99 -7.35 -9.90
N ASP A 17 -17.13 -8.18 -10.92
CA ASP A 17 -18.30 -9.04 -11.10
C ASP A 17 -17.90 -10.52 -11.01
N ALA A 18 -18.84 -11.42 -11.30
CA ALA A 18 -18.60 -12.86 -11.21
C ALA A 18 -17.50 -13.36 -12.16
N THR A 19 -17.19 -12.62 -13.22
CA THR A 19 -16.29 -13.01 -14.32
C THR A 19 -15.06 -12.12 -14.46
N TRP A 20 -15.08 -10.93 -13.86
CA TRP A 20 -14.05 -9.93 -14.07
C TRP A 20 -13.63 -9.27 -12.75
N ARG A 21 -12.31 -9.15 -12.55
CA ARG A 21 -11.71 -8.44 -11.42
C ARG A 21 -10.72 -7.41 -11.95
N PRO A 22 -10.75 -6.16 -11.48
CA PRO A 22 -9.89 -5.09 -11.99
C PRO A 22 -8.39 -5.42 -11.94
N LEU A 23 -7.91 -5.97 -10.83
CA LEU A 23 -6.49 -6.31 -10.66
C LEU A 23 -6.08 -7.63 -11.36
N ALA A 24 -7.05 -8.37 -11.91
CA ALA A 24 -6.78 -9.53 -12.78
C ALA A 24 -6.73 -9.15 -14.26
N ASP A 25 -7.22 -7.96 -14.61
CA ASP A 25 -7.14 -7.40 -15.96
C ASP A 25 -5.76 -6.72 -16.16
N PRO A 26 -4.94 -7.15 -17.14
CA PRO A 26 -3.59 -6.63 -17.31
C PRO A 26 -3.52 -5.13 -17.63
N GLU A 27 -4.50 -4.60 -18.37
CA GLU A 27 -4.53 -3.17 -18.73
C GLU A 27 -4.89 -2.33 -17.51
N CYS A 28 -5.97 -2.69 -16.80
CA CYS A 28 -6.39 -2.00 -15.59
C CYS A 28 -5.33 -2.07 -14.48
N LEU A 29 -4.66 -3.21 -14.33
CA LEU A 29 -3.52 -3.37 -13.43
C LEU A 29 -2.37 -2.44 -13.79
N ALA A 30 -1.98 -2.39 -15.07
CA ALA A 30 -0.87 -1.56 -15.53
C ALA A 30 -1.15 -0.06 -15.37
N GLU A 31 -2.38 0.38 -15.67
CA GLU A 31 -2.81 1.77 -15.46
C GLU A 31 -2.82 2.15 -13.98
N THR A 32 -3.39 1.28 -13.14
CA THR A 32 -3.44 1.49 -11.69
C THR A 32 -2.03 1.57 -11.10
N ALA A 33 -1.15 0.63 -11.49
CA ALA A 33 0.23 0.62 -11.04
C ALA A 33 1.00 1.85 -11.54
N ALA A 34 0.80 2.28 -12.78
CA ALA A 34 1.43 3.49 -13.31
C ALA A 34 1.00 4.73 -12.52
N TRP A 35 -0.30 4.89 -12.26
CA TRP A 35 -0.82 6.02 -11.49
C TRP A 35 -0.26 6.05 -10.06
N LEU A 36 -0.27 4.92 -9.35
CA LEU A 36 0.28 4.80 -8.00
C LEU A 36 1.81 5.00 -7.97
N TRP A 37 2.52 4.49 -8.98
CA TRP A 37 3.97 4.66 -9.09
C TRP A 37 4.36 6.11 -9.32
N ASP A 38 3.62 6.83 -10.16
CA ASP A 38 3.91 8.22 -10.51
C ASP A 38 3.46 9.22 -9.46
N PHE A 39 2.56 8.83 -8.55
CA PHE A 39 2.02 9.70 -7.51
C PHE A 39 3.08 10.30 -6.57
N GLY A 40 4.14 9.55 -6.23
CA GLY A 40 5.06 9.95 -5.17
C GLY A 40 6.49 9.46 -5.33
N PRO A 41 7.34 9.69 -4.29
CA PRO A 41 8.73 9.24 -4.26
C PRO A 41 8.87 7.71 -4.28
N LYS A 42 9.99 7.26 -4.84
CA LYS A 42 10.36 5.84 -5.00
C LYS A 42 11.57 5.52 -4.11
N PRO A 43 11.74 4.28 -3.63
CA PRO A 43 10.86 3.11 -3.82
C PRO A 43 9.58 3.21 -2.99
N LEU A 44 8.54 2.47 -3.40
CA LEU A 44 7.30 2.34 -2.63
C LEU A 44 7.47 1.29 -1.54
N ILE A 45 6.77 1.45 -0.42
CA ILE A 45 6.70 0.40 0.62
C ILE A 45 5.26 -0.04 0.74
N ALA A 46 4.99 -1.32 0.49
CA ALA A 46 3.69 -1.92 0.73
C ALA A 46 3.67 -2.60 2.10
N VAL A 47 2.65 -2.33 2.91
CA VAL A 47 2.42 -3.00 4.19
C VAL A 47 1.13 -3.79 4.11
N VAL A 48 1.20 -5.08 4.39
CA VAL A 48 0.07 -6.01 4.37
C VAL A 48 -0.21 -6.45 5.80
N GLY A 49 -1.46 -6.27 6.23
CA GLY A 49 -1.99 -6.76 7.49
C GLY A 49 -2.48 -8.19 7.36
N TYR A 50 -2.26 -9.02 8.38
CA TYR A 50 -2.78 -10.38 8.45
C TYR A 50 -3.05 -10.80 9.90
N ASP A 51 -4.04 -11.67 10.10
CA ASP A 51 -4.49 -12.07 11.45
C ASP A 51 -3.95 -13.40 11.95
N ARG A 52 -3.64 -14.32 11.03
CA ARG A 52 -3.11 -15.65 11.38
C ARG A 52 -1.73 -15.81 10.78
N ASP A 53 -1.69 -16.43 9.61
CA ASP A 53 -0.45 -16.71 8.90
C ASP A 53 -0.14 -15.58 7.92
N THR A 54 1.15 -15.29 7.74
CA THR A 54 1.60 -14.40 6.66
C THR A 54 1.10 -14.97 5.33
N PRO A 55 0.44 -14.15 4.47
CA PRO A 55 -0.06 -14.60 3.18
C PRO A 55 1.02 -15.32 2.36
N LYS A 56 0.70 -16.52 1.83
CA LYS A 56 1.69 -17.37 1.14
C LYS A 56 2.35 -16.69 -0.05
N TRP A 57 1.62 -15.83 -0.76
CA TRP A 57 2.13 -15.08 -1.91
C TRP A 57 3.26 -14.11 -1.49
N LEU A 58 3.27 -13.62 -0.24
CA LEU A 58 4.37 -12.81 0.30
C LEU A 58 5.67 -13.59 0.46
N ALA A 59 5.66 -14.93 0.41
CA ALA A 59 6.89 -15.73 0.52
C ALA A 59 7.86 -15.48 -0.65
N ALA A 60 7.34 -15.07 -1.82
CA ALA A 60 8.17 -14.68 -2.97
C ALA A 60 8.81 -13.29 -2.80
N TRP A 61 8.39 -12.54 -1.77
CA TRP A 61 8.85 -11.21 -1.46
C TRP A 61 9.82 -11.24 -0.27
N LYS A 62 10.81 -10.34 -0.25
CA LYS A 62 11.66 -10.11 0.93
C LYS A 62 10.92 -9.28 1.98
N ALA A 63 9.78 -9.79 2.44
CA ALA A 63 8.92 -9.12 3.40
C ALA A 63 9.59 -9.05 4.79
N ARG A 64 9.42 -7.91 5.46
CA ARG A 64 9.94 -7.66 6.81
C ARG A 64 8.77 -7.52 7.76
N ALA A 65 8.77 -8.29 8.86
CA ALA A 65 7.77 -8.12 9.90
C ALA A 65 7.88 -6.71 10.51
N VAL A 66 6.75 -6.06 10.72
CA VAL A 66 6.64 -4.72 11.31
C VAL A 66 5.57 -4.69 12.39
N ARG A 67 5.69 -3.75 13.33
CA ARG A 67 4.67 -3.57 14.40
C ARG A 67 3.40 -2.90 13.90
N PHE A 68 3.48 -2.08 12.86
CA PHE A 68 2.30 -1.49 12.25
C PHE A 68 1.51 -2.55 11.48
N ALA A 69 0.27 -2.79 11.91
CA ALA A 69 -0.66 -3.68 11.24
C ALA A 69 -1.83 -2.85 10.66
N PRO A 70 -1.90 -2.70 9.33
CA PRO A 70 -2.98 -1.94 8.69
C PRO A 70 -4.35 -2.59 8.89
N GLY A 71 -5.41 -1.77 8.83
CA GLY A 71 -6.80 -2.23 8.84
C GLY A 71 -7.24 -3.00 10.10
N GLY A 72 -6.50 -2.86 11.21
CA GLY A 72 -6.82 -3.53 12.48
C GLY A 72 -6.34 -4.98 12.57
N SER A 73 -5.54 -5.45 11.61
CA SER A 73 -4.98 -6.80 11.65
C SER A 73 -4.07 -7.03 12.86
N SER A 74 -3.85 -8.29 13.19
CA SER A 74 -3.02 -8.69 14.35
C SER A 74 -1.51 -8.52 14.10
N ALA A 75 -1.06 -8.62 12.85
CA ALA A 75 0.33 -8.49 12.44
C ALA A 75 0.47 -7.75 11.11
N GLY A 76 1.68 -7.22 10.83
CA GLY A 76 2.00 -6.52 9.60
C GLY A 76 3.31 -7.01 8.97
N ALA A 77 3.34 -7.10 7.65
CA ALA A 77 4.52 -7.38 6.85
C ALA A 77 4.72 -6.28 5.81
N ALA A 78 5.93 -5.72 5.76
CA ALA A 78 6.28 -4.64 4.85
C ALA A 78 7.25 -5.13 3.75
N VAL A 79 6.98 -4.73 2.52
CA VAL A 79 7.73 -5.09 1.31
C VAL A 79 8.17 -3.81 0.60
N THR A 80 9.44 -3.72 0.22
CA THR A 80 9.93 -2.63 -0.64
C THR A 80 9.66 -3.00 -2.11
N LEU A 81 9.00 -2.10 -2.84
CA LEU A 81 8.74 -2.19 -4.27
C LEU A 81 9.69 -1.24 -5.01
N ALA A 82 10.72 -1.79 -5.64
CA ALA A 82 11.83 -1.03 -6.21
C ALA A 82 11.54 -0.54 -7.65
N SER A 83 10.60 -1.18 -8.34
CA SER A 83 10.20 -0.84 -9.70
C SER A 83 8.69 -0.87 -9.90
N ARG A 84 8.21 -0.26 -11.00
CA ARG A 84 6.80 -0.36 -11.40
C ARG A 84 6.38 -1.80 -11.64
N ALA A 85 7.26 -2.61 -12.23
CA ALA A 85 7.00 -4.03 -12.45
C ALA A 85 6.81 -4.80 -11.13
N ASP A 86 7.54 -4.42 -10.06
CA ASP A 86 7.31 -4.99 -8.73
C ASP A 86 5.93 -4.59 -8.20
N LEU A 87 5.50 -3.34 -8.39
CA LEU A 87 4.17 -2.89 -8.00
C LEU A 87 3.07 -3.64 -8.77
N GLU A 88 3.18 -3.77 -10.09
CA GLU A 88 2.24 -4.54 -10.92
C GLU A 88 2.14 -5.98 -10.42
N ARG A 89 3.29 -6.63 -10.21
CA ARG A 89 3.36 -8.00 -9.70
C ARG A 89 2.75 -8.12 -8.31
N PHE A 90 3.05 -7.19 -7.41
CA PHE A 90 2.51 -7.16 -6.05
C PHE A 90 0.98 -7.01 -6.07
N LEU A 91 0.47 -6.08 -6.88
CA LEU A 91 -0.96 -5.85 -7.03
C LEU A 91 -1.69 -7.06 -7.62
N SER A 92 -1.08 -7.77 -8.56
CA SER A 92 -1.62 -9.01 -9.12
C SER A 92 -1.63 -10.17 -8.13
N GLU A 93 -0.49 -10.46 -7.48
CA GLU A 93 -0.32 -11.63 -6.60
C GLU A 93 -1.12 -11.50 -5.29
N GLY A 94 -1.26 -10.29 -4.76
CA GLY A 94 -1.91 -10.07 -3.48
C GLY A 94 -3.43 -9.87 -3.54
N ALA A 95 -4.03 -9.81 -4.74
CA ALA A 95 -5.47 -9.63 -4.89
C ALA A 95 -6.24 -10.74 -4.14
N PRO A 96 -7.20 -10.40 -3.26
CA PRO A 96 -7.91 -9.12 -3.18
C PRO A 96 -7.32 -8.03 -2.24
N HIS A 97 -6.06 -8.08 -1.80
CA HIS A 97 -5.43 -7.02 -0.97
C HIS A 97 -6.28 -6.56 0.22
N GLU A 98 -6.58 -7.52 1.10
CA GLU A 98 -7.18 -7.21 2.38
C GLU A 98 -6.15 -6.52 3.28
N HIS A 99 -6.55 -5.44 3.95
CA HIS A 99 -5.70 -4.71 4.90
C HIS A 99 -4.34 -4.30 4.31
N THR A 100 -4.31 -3.71 3.12
CA THR A 100 -3.05 -3.29 2.49
C THR A 100 -2.92 -1.77 2.42
N VAL A 101 -1.74 -1.27 2.77
CA VAL A 101 -1.40 0.16 2.69
C VAL A 101 -0.10 0.32 1.90
N LEU A 102 -0.12 1.17 0.88
CA LEU A 102 1.07 1.62 0.17
C LEU A 102 1.58 2.91 0.79
N LEU A 103 2.89 3.04 0.92
CA LEU A 103 3.56 4.17 1.54
C LEU A 103 4.55 4.76 0.54
N TRP A 104 4.52 6.08 0.37
CA TRP A 104 5.53 6.82 -0.37
C TRP A 104 6.53 7.43 0.64
N PRO A 105 7.74 6.86 0.80
CA PRO A 105 8.71 7.32 1.80
C PRO A 105 9.19 8.74 1.51
N ARG A 106 9.26 9.59 2.53
CA ARG A 106 9.71 10.98 2.41
C ARG A 106 11.21 11.11 2.15
N THR A 107 12.02 10.21 2.71
CA THR A 107 13.49 10.37 2.73
C THR A 107 14.21 9.08 2.37
N ALA A 108 14.07 8.05 3.20
CA ALA A 108 14.73 6.77 2.99
C ALA A 108 13.85 5.65 3.54
N GLU A 109 13.88 4.50 2.87
CA GLU A 109 13.12 3.31 3.30
C GLU A 109 13.42 2.92 4.75
N ALA A 110 14.69 3.03 5.18
CA ALA A 110 15.12 2.67 6.53
C ALA A 110 14.38 3.49 7.60
N LYS A 111 14.14 4.79 7.34
CA LYS A 111 13.40 5.67 8.25
C LYS A 111 11.93 5.30 8.32
N THR A 112 11.34 4.89 7.21
CA THR A 112 9.97 4.38 7.22
C THR A 112 9.87 3.06 7.98
N PHE A 113 10.81 2.13 7.81
CA PHE A 113 10.85 0.89 8.61
C PHE A 113 11.06 1.14 10.11
N GLU A 114 11.90 2.10 10.49
CA GLU A 114 12.03 2.55 11.88
C GLU A 114 10.68 3.06 12.41
N GLY A 115 10.01 3.93 11.64
CA GLY A 115 8.69 4.47 11.99
C GLY A 115 7.60 3.40 12.11
N LEU A 116 7.59 2.40 11.22
CA LEU A 116 6.66 1.26 11.24
C LEU A 116 6.85 0.34 12.46
N ASN A 117 8.03 0.38 13.09
CA ASN A 117 8.35 -0.36 14.32
C ASN A 117 8.33 0.52 15.58
N GLY A 118 8.06 1.81 15.42
CA GLY A 118 8.01 2.79 16.50
C GLY A 118 6.67 2.81 17.24
N ALA A 119 6.36 3.98 17.81
CA ALA A 119 5.06 4.24 18.41
C ALA A 119 3.93 4.20 17.37
N GLN A 120 2.69 4.04 17.83
CA GLN A 120 1.51 4.10 16.97
C GLN A 120 1.54 5.39 16.13
N ASN A 121 1.34 5.26 14.82
CA ASN A 121 1.35 6.34 13.84
C ASN A 121 2.69 7.09 13.67
N ALA A 122 3.81 6.63 14.27
CA ALA A 122 5.12 7.25 14.07
C ALA A 122 5.57 7.26 12.59
N TRP A 123 5.16 6.24 11.84
CA TRP A 123 5.40 6.12 10.40
C TRP A 123 4.80 7.26 9.56
N LEU A 124 3.72 7.92 10.01
CA LEU A 124 3.13 9.05 9.27
C LEU A 124 4.12 10.20 9.06
N LYS A 125 5.06 10.39 9.99
CA LYS A 125 6.10 11.43 9.88
C LYS A 125 7.23 11.07 8.90
N THR A 126 7.21 9.86 8.36
CA THR A 126 8.28 9.29 7.52
C THR A 126 7.88 9.13 6.06
N VAL A 127 6.65 9.53 5.72
CA VAL A 127 6.04 9.38 4.39
C VAL A 127 5.49 10.71 3.92
N ASP A 128 5.44 10.91 2.60
CA ASP A 128 4.77 12.07 1.99
C ASP A 128 3.30 11.76 1.65
N GLY A 129 2.97 10.48 1.58
CA GLY A 129 1.60 10.03 1.44
C GLY A 129 1.46 8.54 1.71
N HIS A 130 0.21 8.09 1.77
CA HIS A 130 -0.12 6.66 1.82
C HIS A 130 -1.41 6.35 1.08
N ALA A 131 -1.48 5.20 0.43
CA ALA A 131 -2.70 4.67 -0.19
C ALA A 131 -3.26 3.55 0.67
N VAL A 132 -4.52 3.62 1.04
CA VAL A 132 -5.23 2.49 1.66
C VAL A 132 -5.98 1.75 0.55
N ILE A 133 -5.70 0.46 0.39
CA ILE A 133 -6.44 -0.40 -0.54
C ILE A 133 -7.69 -0.91 0.18
N GLN A 134 -8.85 -0.67 -0.41
CA GLN A 134 -10.16 -1.00 0.12
C GLN A 134 -10.92 -1.88 -0.88
N ARG A 135 -12.01 -2.49 -0.38
CA ARG A 135 -12.95 -3.29 -1.19
C ARG A 135 -12.25 -4.31 -2.10
N GLY A 136 -11.28 -5.03 -1.57
CA GLY A 136 -10.69 -6.11 -2.33
C GLY A 136 -9.77 -5.67 -3.49
N GLY A 137 -9.26 -4.43 -3.47
CA GLY A 137 -8.47 -3.88 -4.57
C GLY A 137 -9.26 -3.03 -5.57
N GLU A 138 -10.53 -2.75 -5.29
CA GLU A 138 -11.37 -1.90 -6.14
C GLU A 138 -11.21 -0.40 -5.86
N VAL A 139 -10.78 -0.03 -4.66
CA VAL A 139 -10.69 1.37 -4.25
C VAL A 139 -9.33 1.64 -3.62
N PHE A 140 -8.64 2.64 -4.15
CA PHE A 140 -7.38 3.15 -3.59
C PHE A 140 -7.62 4.56 -3.06
N GLU A 141 -7.54 4.69 -1.74
CA GLU A 141 -7.68 5.96 -1.06
C GLU A 141 -6.31 6.52 -0.72
N VAL A 142 -5.88 7.50 -1.50
CA VAL A 142 -4.58 8.14 -1.37
C VAL A 142 -4.70 9.39 -0.52
N ASN A 143 -3.92 9.43 0.56
CA ASN A 143 -3.85 10.54 1.49
C ASN A 143 -2.45 11.15 1.42
N GLN A 144 -2.35 12.43 1.07
CA GLN A 144 -1.10 13.15 1.23
C GLN A 144 -0.91 13.61 2.67
N VAL A 145 0.26 13.34 3.23
CA VAL A 145 0.61 13.83 4.55
C VAL A 145 1.26 15.19 4.36
N GLN A 146 0.49 16.27 4.56
CA GLN A 146 1.08 17.61 4.62
C GLN A 146 2.13 17.63 5.74
N GLY A 147 3.37 17.89 5.33
CA GLY A 147 4.53 17.98 6.22
C GLY A 147 4.55 19.25 7.04
#